data_AF-A0A0Q0U964-F1
#
_entry.id   AF-A0A0Q0U964-F1
#
_cell.length_a   1.000
_cell.length_b   1.000
_cell.length_c   1.000
_cell.angle_alpha   90.00
_cell.angle_beta   90.00
_cell.angle_gamma   90.00
#
_symmetry.space_group_name_H-M   'P 1'
#
loop_
_entity.id
_entity.type
_entity.pdbx_description
1 polymer ?
#
loop_
_entity_poly.entity_id
_entity_poly.type
_entity_poly.pdbx_seq_one_letter_code
_entity_poly.pdbx_strand_id
1 'polypeptide(L)'
;MNRRQEVLRAAGNFANVHDYEAAREAGRTDLEPMPALLVVVDEFSELLGQHPDFADLFVAVGRLGRSLHVHLLLASQRLEEGRLRGLDSHLSYRIGLRTFSAAESRQVLGVPDAHELPAVPGMGFLKAGAEDVVGFRAAYVSGRWRHSKEANDSLDHVRWYRRWEDVKKRQPRWWRRILARCWKPWRRALA
;
A
#
# COMPACT_ATOMS: atom_id res chain seq x y z
N MET A 1 -8.29 19.24 1.77
CA MET A 1 -6.90 19.45 2.24
C MET A 1 -6.80 20.67 3.15
N ASN A 2 -7.39 21.80 2.76
CA ASN A 2 -7.45 23.06 3.52
C ASN A 2 -7.81 22.88 5.00
N ARG A 3 -8.85 22.08 5.31
CA ARG A 3 -9.24 21.78 6.70
C ARG A 3 -8.07 21.26 7.56
N ARG A 4 -7.24 20.35 7.05
CA ARG A 4 -6.08 19.83 7.81
C ARG A 4 -5.02 20.90 8.00
N GLN A 5 -4.76 21.70 6.97
CA GLN A 5 -3.81 22.82 7.07
C GLN A 5 -4.26 23.88 8.09
N GLU A 6 -5.55 24.20 8.11
CA GLU A 6 -6.14 25.12 9.08
C GLU A 6 -6.01 24.62 10.51
N VAL A 7 -6.25 23.32 10.74
CA VAL A 7 -6.06 22.70 12.05
C VAL A 7 -4.59 22.77 12.48
N LEU A 8 -3.64 22.44 11.60
CA LEU A 8 -2.21 22.54 11.90
C LEU A 8 -1.79 23.98 12.22
N ARG A 9 -2.32 24.95 11.47
CA ARG A 9 -2.08 26.38 11.70
C ARG A 9 -2.62 26.83 13.06
N ALA A 10 -3.86 26.46 13.38
CA ALA A 10 -4.52 26.82 14.63
C ALA A 10 -3.88 26.17 15.88
N ALA A 11 -3.31 24.97 15.73
CA ALA A 11 -2.72 24.20 16.83
C ALA A 11 -1.32 24.66 17.30
N GLY A 12 -0.79 25.74 16.71
CA GLY A 12 0.57 26.24 16.97
C GLY A 12 1.45 26.28 15.73
N ASN A 13 0.86 26.38 14.54
CA ASN A 13 1.57 26.49 13.27
C ASN A 13 2.51 25.31 12.96
N PHE A 14 2.01 24.09 13.17
CA PHE A 14 2.75 22.88 12.81
C PHE A 14 2.96 22.79 11.30
N ALA A 15 4.18 22.41 10.88
CA ALA A 15 4.52 22.29 9.46
C ALA A 15 3.90 21.05 8.80
N ASN A 16 3.63 19.99 9.57
CA ASN A 16 3.08 18.73 9.07
C ASN A 16 2.39 17.95 10.22
N VAL A 17 1.63 16.92 9.84
CA VAL A 17 0.87 16.08 10.79
C VAL A 17 1.78 15.19 11.64
N HIS A 18 2.97 14.85 11.17
CA HIS A 18 3.92 14.04 11.96
C HIS A 18 4.37 14.80 13.21
N ASP A 19 4.75 16.07 13.07
CA ASP A 19 5.14 16.92 14.19
C ASP A 19 3.96 17.21 15.14
N TYR A 20 2.76 17.40 14.58
CA TYR A 20 1.53 17.57 15.34
C TYR A 20 1.22 16.34 16.21
N GLU A 21 1.27 15.13 15.65
CA GLU A 21 1.03 13.89 16.38
C GLU A 21 2.14 13.60 17.39
N ALA A 22 3.40 13.88 17.04
CA ALA A 22 4.52 13.74 17.98
C ALA A 22 4.35 14.65 19.20
N ALA A 23 3.90 15.91 19.01
CA ALA A 23 3.61 16.82 20.11
C ALA A 23 2.44 16.33 20.99
N ARG A 24 1.39 15.78 20.37
CA ARG A 24 0.26 15.16 21.08
C ARG A 24 0.72 13.98 21.92
N GLU A 25 1.53 13.08 21.35
CA GLU A 25 2.11 11.92 22.05
C GLU A 25 3.10 12.31 23.16
N ALA A 26 3.77 13.45 23.00
CA ALA A 26 4.65 14.04 24.02
C ALA A 26 3.90 14.76 25.17
N GLY A 27 2.56 14.78 25.15
CA GLY A 27 1.74 15.26 26.27
C GLY A 27 0.96 16.56 26.03
N ARG A 28 0.89 17.07 24.80
CA ARG A 28 -0.04 18.17 24.44
C ARG A 28 -1.48 17.63 24.42
N THR A 29 -2.20 17.84 25.52
CA THR A 29 -3.57 17.33 25.72
C THR A 29 -4.66 18.16 25.05
N ASP A 30 -4.33 19.36 24.56
CA ASP A 30 -5.22 20.24 23.79
C ASP A 30 -5.35 19.83 22.31
N LEU A 31 -4.52 18.89 21.85
CA LEU A 31 -4.49 18.43 20.46
C LEU A 31 -5.35 17.19 20.27
N GLU A 32 -6.33 17.29 19.38
CA GLU A 32 -7.17 16.16 18.97
C GLU A 32 -6.42 15.22 18.00
N PRO A 33 -6.61 13.88 18.08
CA PRO A 33 -5.97 12.96 17.14
C PRO A 33 -6.33 13.25 15.68
N MET A 34 -5.32 13.31 14.81
CA MET A 34 -5.46 13.49 13.37
C MET A 34 -5.06 12.21 12.62
N PRO A 35 -6.02 11.30 12.35
CA PRO A 35 -5.71 10.02 11.72
C PRO A 35 -5.19 10.19 10.30
N ALA A 36 -4.41 9.22 9.82
CA ALA A 36 -4.05 9.15 8.42
C ALA A 36 -5.30 8.87 7.55
N LEU A 37 -5.40 9.53 6.41
CA LEU A 37 -6.44 9.32 5.42
C LEU A 37 -5.86 8.57 4.24
N LEU A 38 -6.34 7.35 4.00
CA LEU A 38 -6.04 6.59 2.78
C LEU A 38 -7.24 6.69 1.84
N VAL A 39 -7.02 7.26 0.66
CA VAL A 39 -8.00 7.33 -0.42
C VAL A 39 -7.64 6.25 -1.43
N VAL A 40 -8.57 5.33 -1.67
CA VAL A 40 -8.43 4.29 -2.69
C VAL A 40 -9.39 4.63 -3.83
N VAL A 41 -8.85 4.80 -5.02
CA VAL A 41 -9.64 5.03 -6.23
C VAL A 41 -9.47 3.82 -7.12
N ASP A 42 -10.55 3.06 -7.28
CA ASP A 42 -10.61 1.97 -8.24
C ASP A 42 -10.99 2.53 -9.61
N GLU A 43 -10.46 1.90 -10.65
CA GLU A 43 -10.60 2.30 -12.04
C GLU A 43 -10.37 3.80 -12.32
N PHE A 44 -9.27 4.35 -11.78
CA PHE A 44 -8.98 5.79 -11.88
C PHE A 44 -8.80 6.28 -13.33
N SER A 45 -8.41 5.39 -14.26
CA SER A 45 -8.26 5.70 -15.69
C SER A 45 -9.60 6.13 -16.30
N GLU A 46 -10.68 5.41 -16.00
CA GLU A 46 -12.04 5.75 -16.44
C GLU A 46 -12.50 7.07 -15.81
N LEU A 47 -12.20 7.27 -14.53
CA LEU A 47 -12.52 8.52 -13.83
C LEU A 47 -11.86 9.72 -14.51
N LEU A 48 -10.58 9.62 -14.90
CA LEU A 48 -9.90 10.68 -15.64
C LEU A 48 -10.38 10.79 -17.10
N GLY A 49 -10.96 9.74 -17.66
CA GLY A 49 -11.62 9.77 -18.97
C GLY A 49 -12.87 10.65 -18.94
N GLN A 50 -13.68 10.51 -17.89
CA GLN A 50 -14.93 11.26 -17.73
C GLN A 50 -14.74 12.65 -17.12
N HIS A 51 -13.79 12.78 -16.19
CA HIS A 51 -13.52 14.01 -15.45
C HIS A 51 -12.01 14.32 -15.41
N PRO A 52 -11.46 14.91 -16.48
CA PRO A 52 -10.03 15.22 -16.58
C PRO A 52 -9.49 16.13 -15.47
N ASP A 53 -10.34 17.02 -14.93
CA ASP A 53 -9.98 17.99 -13.87
C ASP A 53 -9.48 17.32 -12.57
N PHE A 54 -9.79 16.04 -12.36
CA PHE A 54 -9.27 15.29 -11.20
C PHE A 54 -7.76 15.03 -11.27
N ALA A 55 -7.13 15.15 -12.44
CA ALA A 55 -5.69 15.00 -12.57
C ALA A 55 -4.94 15.99 -11.65
N ASP A 56 -5.36 17.25 -11.65
CA ASP A 56 -4.76 18.30 -10.82
C ASP A 56 -4.95 18.01 -9.32
N LEU A 57 -6.10 17.44 -8.94
CA LEU A 57 -6.35 17.01 -7.57
C LEU A 57 -5.39 15.90 -7.16
N PHE A 58 -5.18 14.87 -8.00
CA PHE A 58 -4.24 13.80 -7.69
C PHE A 58 -2.80 14.29 -7.58
N VAL A 59 -2.38 15.21 -8.45
CA VAL A 59 -1.08 15.88 -8.37
C VAL A 59 -0.95 16.68 -7.08
N ALA A 60 -1.98 17.45 -6.70
CA ALA A 60 -1.99 18.22 -5.46
C ALA A 60 -1.85 17.32 -4.22
N VAL A 61 -2.57 16.18 -4.20
CA VAL A 61 -2.43 15.17 -3.15
C VAL A 61 -1.04 14.54 -3.16
N GLY A 62 -0.48 14.23 -4.33
CA GLY A 62 0.89 13.71 -4.46
C GLY A 62 1.95 14.66 -3.89
N ARG A 63 1.77 15.97 -4.08
CA ARG A 63 2.69 17.01 -3.60
C ARG A 63 2.56 17.29 -2.10
N LEU A 64 1.34 17.44 -1.58
CA LEU A 64 1.11 17.91 -0.21
C LEU A 64 0.70 16.78 0.75
N GLY A 65 0.23 15.64 0.24
CA GLY A 65 -0.40 14.57 1.01
C GLY A 65 0.50 13.98 2.08
N ARG A 66 1.80 13.83 1.81
CA ARG A 66 2.79 13.35 2.80
C ARG A 66 2.77 14.20 4.08
N SER A 67 2.79 15.52 3.95
CA SER A 67 2.77 16.44 5.10
C SER A 67 1.43 16.45 5.85
N LEU A 68 0.34 16.08 5.16
CA LEU A 68 -1.01 16.10 5.71
C LEU A 68 -1.53 14.72 6.17
N HIS A 69 -0.69 13.68 6.11
CA HIS A 69 -1.11 12.27 6.25
C HIS A 69 -2.30 11.92 5.35
N VAL A 70 -2.26 12.36 4.09
CA VAL A 70 -3.21 11.96 3.04
C VAL A 70 -2.45 11.12 2.03
N HIS A 71 -2.87 9.86 1.89
CA HIS A 71 -2.26 8.87 1.02
C HIS A 71 -3.25 8.47 -0.07
N LEU A 72 -2.73 8.27 -1.28
CA LEU A 72 -3.53 7.91 -2.45
C LEU A 72 -3.07 6.54 -2.97
N LEU A 73 -4.03 5.65 -3.19
CA LEU A 73 -3.84 4.38 -3.88
C LEU A 73 -4.75 4.39 -5.11
N LEU A 74 -4.14 4.39 -6.28
CA LEU A 74 -4.84 4.36 -7.56
C LEU A 74 -4.75 2.97 -8.15
N ALA A 75 -5.90 2.40 -8.47
CA ALA A 75 -6.03 1.11 -9.13
C ALA A 75 -6.74 1.30 -10.47
N SER A 76 -6.37 0.49 -11.45
CA SER A 76 -7.05 0.38 -12.73
C SER A 76 -6.69 -0.96 -13.36
N GLN A 77 -7.62 -1.52 -14.13
CA GLN A 77 -7.37 -2.74 -14.89
C GLN A 77 -6.42 -2.50 -16.05
N ARG A 78 -6.45 -1.30 -16.64
CA ARG A 78 -5.64 -0.93 -17.81
C ARG A 78 -5.11 0.47 -17.66
N LEU A 79 -3.82 0.61 -17.92
CA LEU A 79 -3.18 1.91 -17.91
C LEU A 79 -2.97 2.38 -19.34
N GLU A 80 -3.68 3.43 -19.74
CA GLU A 80 -3.43 4.07 -21.03
C GLU A 80 -2.21 4.97 -20.96
N GLU A 81 -1.51 5.11 -22.08
CA GLU A 81 -0.36 6.00 -22.18
C GLU A 81 -0.79 7.45 -21.88
N GLY A 82 0.00 8.17 -21.09
CA GLY A 82 -0.26 9.58 -20.76
C GLY A 82 -1.16 9.82 -19.54
N ARG A 83 -1.93 8.83 -19.05
CA ARG A 83 -2.79 9.00 -17.85
C ARG A 83 -2.03 9.27 -16.55
N LEU A 84 -0.74 8.92 -16.51
CA LEU A 84 0.14 9.15 -15.35
C LEU A 84 0.98 10.42 -15.44
N ARG A 85 0.87 11.22 -16.52
CA ARG A 85 1.74 12.40 -16.70
C ARG A 85 1.60 13.36 -15.52
N GLY A 86 2.73 13.70 -14.89
CA GLY A 86 2.79 14.62 -13.74
C GLY A 86 2.44 13.97 -12.40
N LEU A 87 1.83 12.78 -12.41
CA LEU A 87 1.56 12.00 -11.21
C LEU A 87 2.68 11.01 -10.90
N ASP A 88 3.36 10.52 -11.94
CA ASP A 88 4.43 9.53 -11.87
C ASP A 88 5.58 9.91 -10.93
N SER A 89 5.93 11.20 -10.83
CA SER A 89 6.94 11.71 -9.90
C SER A 89 6.52 11.66 -8.43
N HIS A 90 5.22 11.55 -8.16
CA HIS A 90 4.65 11.53 -6.81
C HIS A 90 4.28 10.11 -6.34
N LEU A 91 4.30 9.12 -7.22
CA LEU A 91 4.03 7.72 -6.87
C LEU A 91 5.28 7.04 -6.31
N SER A 92 5.32 6.89 -4.98
CA SER A 92 6.48 6.30 -4.28
C SER A 92 6.62 4.79 -4.44
N TYR A 93 5.52 4.10 -4.72
CA TYR A 93 5.51 2.66 -4.97
C TYR A 93 4.52 2.33 -6.08
N ARG A 94 4.74 1.18 -6.73
CA ARG A 94 3.90 0.66 -7.81
C ARG A 94 3.70 -0.83 -7.61
N ILE A 95 2.47 -1.28 -7.76
CA ILE A 95 2.09 -2.69 -7.66
C ILE A 95 1.57 -3.11 -9.04
N GLY A 96 2.27 -4.05 -9.67
CA GLY A 96 1.85 -4.63 -10.94
C GLY A 96 1.40 -6.07 -10.71
N LEU A 97 0.10 -6.33 -10.87
CA LEU A 97 -0.40 -7.69 -11.05
C LEU A 97 -0.18 -8.12 -12.50
N ARG A 98 -0.70 -9.29 -12.88
CA ARG A 98 -0.62 -9.75 -14.27
C ARG A 98 -1.22 -8.70 -15.22
N THR A 99 -0.42 -8.23 -16.17
CA THR A 99 -0.80 -7.22 -17.17
C THR A 99 -1.13 -7.88 -18.51
N PHE A 100 -1.85 -7.17 -19.40
CA PHE A 100 -2.24 -7.70 -20.71
C PHE A 100 -1.09 -7.69 -21.71
N SER A 101 -0.10 -6.81 -21.53
CA SER A 101 1.06 -6.71 -22.41
C SER A 101 2.34 -6.31 -21.69
N ALA A 102 3.49 -6.63 -22.30
CA ALA A 102 4.80 -6.18 -21.82
C ALA A 102 4.94 -4.64 -21.79
N ALA A 103 4.19 -3.93 -22.63
CA ALA A 103 4.17 -2.46 -22.65
C ALA A 103 3.50 -1.88 -21.40
N GLU A 104 2.34 -2.41 -21.01
CA GLU A 104 1.64 -2.03 -19.77
C GLU A 104 2.51 -2.32 -18.54
N SER A 105 3.16 -3.50 -18.52
CA SER A 105 4.12 -3.84 -17.47
C SER A 105 5.27 -2.82 -17.37
N ARG A 106 5.86 -2.40 -18.51
CA ARG A 106 6.91 -1.38 -18.51
C ARG A 106 6.40 -0.02 -18.04
N GLN A 107 5.18 0.37 -18.40
CA GLN A 107 4.61 1.64 -17.98
C GLN A 107 4.42 1.72 -16.46
N VAL A 108 4.05 0.59 -15.82
CA VAL A 108 3.84 0.53 -14.37
C VAL A 108 5.12 0.19 -13.61
N LEU A 109 5.94 -0.74 -14.05
CA LEU A 109 7.07 -1.26 -13.27
C LEU A 109 8.45 -0.86 -13.84
N GLY A 110 8.50 -0.38 -15.08
CA GLY A 110 9.74 -0.17 -15.82
C GLY A 110 10.33 -1.45 -16.43
N VAL A 111 9.72 -2.61 -16.18
CA VAL A 111 10.16 -3.93 -16.66
C VAL A 111 8.99 -4.72 -17.24
N PRO A 112 9.20 -5.67 -18.17
CA PRO A 112 8.12 -6.40 -18.85
C PRO A 112 7.55 -7.59 -18.05
N ASP A 113 8.17 -7.96 -16.92
CA ASP A 113 7.96 -9.25 -16.23
C ASP A 113 6.53 -9.50 -15.76
N ALA A 114 5.73 -8.46 -15.49
CA ALA A 114 4.37 -8.65 -15.00
C ALA A 114 3.44 -9.27 -16.06
N HIS A 115 3.77 -9.16 -17.35
CA HIS A 115 3.01 -9.82 -18.42
C HIS A 115 3.16 -11.34 -18.39
N GLU A 116 4.34 -11.82 -17.98
CA GLU A 116 4.70 -13.24 -17.95
C GLU A 116 4.17 -13.96 -16.70
N LEU A 117 3.61 -13.21 -15.74
CA LEU A 117 3.01 -13.79 -14.54
C LEU A 117 1.94 -14.83 -14.93
N PRO A 118 1.96 -16.02 -14.32
CA PRO A 118 0.93 -17.02 -14.59
C PRO A 118 -0.48 -16.51 -14.22
N ALA A 119 -1.50 -17.14 -14.79
CA ALA A 119 -2.92 -16.82 -14.59
C ALA A 119 -3.46 -17.16 -13.18
N VAL A 120 -2.63 -17.11 -12.14
CA VAL A 120 -3.02 -17.40 -10.75
C VAL A 120 -3.28 -16.07 -10.03
N PRO A 121 -4.51 -15.84 -9.53
CA PRO A 121 -4.84 -14.60 -8.82
C PRO A 121 -3.93 -14.31 -7.63
N GLY A 122 -3.64 -13.02 -7.45
CA GLY A 122 -2.84 -12.50 -6.34
C GLY A 122 -1.34 -12.52 -6.57
N MET A 123 -0.82 -13.06 -7.67
CA MET A 123 0.60 -12.90 -8.00
C MET A 123 0.86 -11.51 -8.57
N GLY A 124 1.98 -10.92 -8.18
CA GLY A 124 2.36 -9.59 -8.64
C GLY A 124 3.79 -9.23 -8.29
N PHE A 125 4.18 -8.04 -8.72
CA PHE A 125 5.45 -7.39 -8.40
C PHE A 125 5.19 -6.08 -7.66
N LEU A 126 6.05 -5.78 -6.70
CA LEU A 126 6.12 -4.50 -6.01
C LEU A 126 7.41 -3.79 -6.44
N LYS A 127 7.28 -2.52 -6.83
CA LYS A 127 8.41 -1.61 -7.01
C LYS A 127 8.30 -0.46 -6.01
N ALA A 128 9.30 -0.26 -5.17
CA ALA A 128 9.34 0.84 -4.21
C ALA A 128 10.55 1.73 -4.51
N GLY A 129 10.30 3.01 -4.84
CA GLY A 129 11.37 3.94 -5.20
C GLY A 129 12.24 3.46 -6.38
N ALA A 130 13.56 3.44 -6.16
CA ALA A 130 14.56 3.01 -7.14
C ALA A 130 15.00 1.55 -6.97
N GLU A 131 14.36 0.79 -6.07
CA GLU A 131 14.69 -0.61 -5.83
C GLU A 131 14.23 -1.51 -6.99
N ASP A 132 14.84 -2.69 -7.06
CA ASP A 132 14.43 -3.75 -7.97
C ASP A 132 13.00 -4.23 -7.66
N VAL A 133 12.34 -4.80 -8.67
CA VAL A 133 11.00 -5.37 -8.50
C VAL A 133 11.04 -6.60 -7.60
N VAL A 134 10.13 -6.66 -6.63
CA VAL A 134 9.99 -7.79 -5.70
C VAL A 134 8.71 -8.56 -6.02
N GLY A 135 8.86 -9.83 -6.38
CA GLY A 135 7.73 -10.73 -6.61
C GLY A 135 7.03 -11.09 -5.30
N PHE A 136 5.69 -11.10 -5.33
CA PHE A 136 4.87 -11.47 -4.17
C PHE A 136 3.62 -12.27 -4.58
N ARG A 137 2.98 -12.85 -3.57
CA ARG A 137 1.63 -13.42 -3.69
C ARG A 137 0.74 -12.84 -2.59
N ALA A 138 -0.31 -12.14 -2.99
CA ALA A 138 -1.28 -11.53 -2.10
C ALA A 138 -1.97 -12.57 -1.22
N ALA A 139 -2.21 -12.20 0.03
CA ALA A 139 -3.09 -12.95 0.90
C ALA A 139 -4.54 -12.82 0.44
N TYR A 140 -5.34 -13.85 0.71
CA TYR A 140 -6.76 -13.88 0.38
C TYR A 140 -7.59 -13.83 1.67
N VAL A 141 -8.50 -12.86 1.77
CA VAL A 141 -9.29 -12.59 2.99
C VAL A 141 -10.70 -13.17 2.95
N SER A 142 -11.21 -13.52 1.77
CA SER A 142 -12.59 -14.01 1.60
C SER A 142 -12.72 -15.54 1.72
N GLY A 143 -11.68 -16.21 2.23
CA GLY A 143 -11.67 -17.65 2.46
C GLY A 143 -12.31 -18.00 3.80
N ARG A 144 -12.91 -19.20 3.89
CA ARG A 144 -13.37 -19.71 5.19
C ARG A 144 -12.18 -19.88 6.12
N TRP A 145 -12.28 -19.29 7.31
CA TRP A 145 -11.32 -19.55 8.39
C TRP A 145 -11.37 -21.05 8.75
N ARG A 146 -10.28 -21.76 8.48
CA ARG A 146 -10.13 -23.14 8.94
C ARG A 146 -9.46 -23.11 10.30
N HIS A 147 -10.26 -23.27 11.35
CA HIS A 147 -9.72 -23.57 12.67
C HIS A 147 -9.00 -24.92 12.58
N SER A 148 -7.67 -24.91 12.68
CA SER A 148 -6.92 -26.15 12.83
C SER A 148 -7.28 -26.76 14.18
N LYS A 149 -7.91 -27.94 14.18
CA LYS A 149 -8.16 -28.71 15.43
C LYS A 149 -6.85 -29.14 16.11
N GLU A 150 -5.75 -29.22 15.37
CA GLU A 150 -4.42 -29.60 15.89
C GLU A 150 -3.75 -28.50 16.72
N ALA A 151 -4.22 -27.25 16.63
CA ALA A 151 -3.71 -26.15 17.44
C ALA A 151 -4.45 -25.98 18.78
N ASN A 152 -5.47 -26.80 19.05
CA ASN A 152 -6.38 -26.58 20.18
C ASN A 152 -5.85 -27.06 21.53
N ASP A 153 -4.65 -27.66 21.60
CA ASP A 153 -4.03 -28.06 22.87
C ASP A 153 -2.99 -27.04 23.39
N SER A 154 -2.85 -25.88 22.72
CA SER A 154 -1.90 -24.83 23.15
C SER A 154 -2.39 -23.39 22.94
N LEU A 155 -3.64 -23.18 22.51
CA LEU A 155 -4.18 -21.85 22.16
C LEU A 155 -5.12 -21.26 23.22
N ASP A 156 -4.71 -21.29 24.49
CA ASP A 156 -5.45 -20.58 25.55
C ASP A 156 -5.31 -19.05 25.49
N HIS A 157 -4.59 -18.46 24.53
CA HIS A 157 -4.32 -17.02 24.51
C HIS A 157 -4.63 -16.37 23.16
N VAL A 158 -5.90 -16.37 22.74
CA VAL A 158 -6.38 -15.35 21.81
C VAL A 158 -6.51 -14.04 22.59
N ARG A 159 -5.51 -13.15 22.49
CA ARG A 159 -5.57 -11.79 23.02
C ARG A 159 -5.76 -10.79 21.90
N TRP A 160 -6.74 -9.90 22.09
CA TRP A 160 -7.00 -8.76 21.22
C TRP A 160 -5.75 -7.86 21.14
N TYR A 161 -5.24 -7.67 19.93
CA TYR A 161 -4.17 -6.71 19.65
C TYR A 161 -4.74 -5.30 19.69
N ARG A 162 -4.19 -4.44 20.56
CA ARG A 162 -4.64 -3.03 20.68
C ARG A 162 -3.66 -2.04 20.05
N ARG A 163 -2.41 -2.41 19.72
CA ARG A 163 -1.43 -1.50 19.14
C ARG A 163 -0.40 -2.20 18.23
N TRP A 164 0.13 -1.48 17.24
CA TRP A 164 1.06 -1.98 16.22
C TRP A 164 2.45 -2.36 16.76
N GLU A 165 2.88 -1.76 17.87
CA GLU A 165 4.15 -2.07 18.56
C GLU A 165 4.23 -3.52 19.07
N ASP A 166 3.08 -4.16 19.33
CA ASP A 166 2.99 -5.55 19.77
C ASP A 166 3.41 -6.55 18.68
N VAL A 167 3.35 -6.14 17.41
CA VAL A 167 3.66 -6.98 16.24
C VAL A 167 5.18 -7.11 16.03
N LYS A 168 5.97 -6.07 16.32
CA LYS A 168 7.42 -6.06 16.05
C LYS A 168 8.24 -6.91 17.01
N LYS A 169 7.78 -7.11 18.26
CA LYS A 169 8.55 -7.80 19.31
C LYS A 169 8.58 -9.31 19.18
N ARG A 170 7.74 -9.93 18.35
CA ARG A 170 7.71 -11.39 18.20
C ARG A 170 7.46 -11.79 16.76
N GLN A 171 8.53 -11.99 15.99
CA GLN A 171 8.45 -12.70 14.72
C GLN A 171 8.15 -14.19 14.98
N PRO A 172 6.96 -14.70 14.67
CA PRO A 172 6.61 -16.06 15.01
C PRO A 172 7.35 -17.06 14.12
N ARG A 173 7.70 -18.25 14.64
CA ARG A 173 8.34 -19.34 13.86
C ARG A 173 7.53 -19.76 12.63
N TRP A 174 6.21 -19.49 12.58
CA TRP A 174 5.39 -19.73 11.40
C TRP A 174 5.69 -18.76 10.25
N TRP A 175 6.16 -17.53 10.52
CA TRP A 175 6.62 -16.57 9.50
C TRP A 175 7.78 -17.13 8.68
N ARG A 176 8.74 -17.79 9.36
CA ARG A 176 9.85 -18.52 8.71
C ARG A 176 9.36 -19.73 7.89
N ARG A 177 8.26 -20.38 8.29
CA ARG A 177 7.67 -21.52 7.54
C ARG A 177 6.90 -21.05 6.30
N ILE A 178 6.24 -19.89 6.33
CA ILE A 178 5.60 -19.31 5.15
C ILE A 178 6.65 -18.91 4.11
N LEU A 179 7.72 -18.22 4.54
CA LEU A 179 8.87 -17.92 3.68
C LEU A 179 9.46 -19.21 3.07
N ALA A 180 9.67 -20.26 3.87
CA ALA A 180 10.21 -21.53 3.37
C ALA A 180 9.26 -22.31 2.42
N ARG A 181 7.94 -22.12 2.54
CA ARG A 181 6.93 -22.86 1.76
C ARG A 181 6.51 -22.11 0.49
N CYS A 182 6.56 -20.78 0.50
CA CYS A 182 6.36 -19.93 -0.67
C CYS A 182 7.58 -19.89 -1.61
N TRP A 183 8.79 -20.20 -1.11
CA TRP A 183 10.03 -20.05 -1.89
C TRP A 183 10.58 -21.36 -2.50
N LYS A 184 10.15 -22.54 -2.02
CA LYS A 184 10.58 -23.85 -2.56
C LYS A 184 10.14 -24.16 -4.00
N PRO A 185 8.97 -23.71 -4.51
CA PRO A 185 8.58 -24.00 -5.90
C PRO A 185 9.42 -23.23 -6.94
N TRP A 186 9.97 -22.06 -6.59
CA TRP A 186 10.71 -21.21 -7.53
C TRP A 186 12.11 -21.73 -7.88
N ARG A 187 12.76 -22.53 -7.01
CA ARG A 187 14.07 -23.14 -7.30
C ARG A 187 14.04 -24.27 -8.34
N ARG A 188 12.86 -24.80 -8.69
CA ARG A 188 12.72 -25.87 -9.71
C ARG A 188 12.35 -25.35 -11.10
N ALA A 189 11.99 -24.08 -11.24
CA ALA A 189 11.66 -23.46 -12.52
C ALA A 189 12.85 -22.71 -13.15
N LEU A 190 14.00 -22.68 -12.47
CA LEU A 190 15.25 -22.05 -12.92
C LEU A 190 16.44 -23.05 -12.91
N ALA A 191 16.15 -24.35 -13.06
CA ALA A 191 17.15 -25.41 -13.22
C ALA A 191 16.84 -26.21 -14.49
#